data_AF-A0A653W6D0-F1
#
_entry.id   AF-A0A653W6D0-F1
#
_cell.length_a   1.000
_cell.length_b   1.000
_cell.length_c   1.000
_cell.angle_alpha   90.00
_cell.angle_beta   90.00
_cell.angle_gamma   90.00
#
_symmetry.space_group_name_H-M   'P 1'
#
loop_
_entity.id
_entity.type
_entity.pdbx_description
1 polymer ?
#
loop_
_entity_poly.entity_id
_entity_poly.type
_entity_poly.pdbx_seq_one_letter_code
_entity_poly.pdbx_strand_id
1 'polypeptide(L)'
;MKKLIIPIMALAIVSSCNIKKEEKGELPEVDVDVSADSGELPEYDVNWADIDVGTTTKTVKVPKPMIVMEEEEVEVPVIDFDMPGEDKEQRTIMVEAEVSDSEHDLDIQEIRATENRLYVISKLEKLDTDLGEQKMRIQDQVELNAPDLDVKHIIVGEKADNILNNQYKYVNSMNDLDDKIKNAKVIYSDS
;
A
#
# COMPACT_ATOMS: atom_id res chain seq x y z
N MET A 1 -10.04 65.04 78.81
CA MET A 1 -10.99 64.48 77.82
C MET A 1 -10.51 64.80 76.42
N LYS A 2 -9.87 63.83 75.75
CA LYS A 2 -9.95 63.56 74.31
C LYS A 2 -9.11 62.32 74.06
N LYS A 3 -9.80 61.27 73.61
CA LYS A 3 -9.28 59.93 73.40
C LYS A 3 -8.48 59.93 72.09
N LEU A 4 -7.27 59.38 72.08
CA LEU A 4 -6.81 58.59 70.94
C LEU A 4 -5.67 57.65 71.35
N ILE A 5 -5.93 56.37 71.12
CA ILE A 5 -5.13 55.15 71.34
C ILE A 5 -4.07 55.09 70.21
N ILE A 6 -2.75 55.10 70.50
CA ILE A 6 -1.78 53.96 70.53
C ILE A 6 -1.86 53.02 69.30
N PRO A 7 -0.76 52.56 68.65
CA PRO A 7 0.54 53.18 68.32
C PRO A 7 0.93 52.98 66.83
N ILE A 8 1.57 53.95 66.18
CA ILE A 8 2.26 53.72 64.89
C ILE A 8 3.72 53.42 65.22
N MET A 9 4.07 52.14 65.11
CA MET A 9 5.38 51.56 65.40
C MET A 9 6.42 52.15 64.43
N ALA A 10 7.39 52.85 65.00
CA ALA A 10 8.69 53.17 64.44
C ALA A 10 9.45 51.85 64.13
N LEU A 11 10.46 51.76 63.28
CA LEU A 11 11.63 52.59 63.10
C LEU A 11 12.47 51.88 62.03
N ALA A 12 13.05 52.65 61.10
CA ALA A 12 14.29 52.45 60.33
C ALA A 12 14.72 51.00 59.91
N ILE A 13 15.42 50.81 58.80
CA ILE A 13 16.85 51.05 58.68
C ILE A 13 17.21 50.62 57.24
N VAL A 14 18.03 51.43 56.58
CA VAL A 14 19.03 51.14 55.53
C VAL A 14 18.65 50.53 54.18
N SER A 15 19.10 51.28 53.18
CA SER A 15 19.99 50.85 52.11
C SER A 15 19.45 49.99 50.98
N SER A 16 19.83 50.50 49.81
CA SER A 16 20.21 49.75 48.63
C SER A 16 19.08 49.31 47.71
N CYS A 17 19.16 49.84 46.50
CA CYS A 17 18.68 49.23 45.28
C CYS A 17 18.69 47.69 45.36
N ASN A 18 17.55 47.06 45.13
CA ASN A 18 17.54 45.98 44.17
C ASN A 18 16.18 45.86 43.48
N ILE A 19 16.25 45.67 42.18
CA ILE A 19 15.15 45.77 41.24
C ILE A 19 14.57 44.37 41.02
N LYS A 20 13.24 44.32 41.17
CA LYS A 20 12.23 43.59 40.40
C LYS A 20 12.41 42.09 40.14
N LYS A 21 11.48 41.38 40.79
CA LYS A 21 10.35 40.65 40.19
C LYS A 21 10.67 39.28 39.58
N GLU A 22 10.19 38.28 40.32
CA GLU A 22 9.84 36.93 39.88
C GLU A 22 9.01 36.96 38.59
N GLU A 23 9.27 36.04 37.65
CA GLU A 23 8.40 34.88 37.40
C GLU A 23 8.95 34.05 36.24
N LYS A 24 8.65 32.76 36.30
CA LYS A 24 9.14 31.71 35.41
C LYS A 24 8.55 31.86 34.01
N GLY A 25 9.31 31.38 33.04
CA GLY A 25 9.08 31.59 31.63
C GLY A 25 7.78 31.00 31.09
N GLU A 26 7.19 31.77 30.18
CA GLU A 26 6.44 31.25 29.05
C GLU A 26 7.28 31.57 27.81
N LEU A 27 7.55 30.55 26.99
CA LEU A 27 8.20 30.73 25.69
C LEU A 27 7.20 31.45 24.78
N PRO A 28 7.47 32.69 24.33
CA PRO A 28 6.57 33.35 23.40
C PRO A 28 6.63 32.65 22.04
N GLU A 29 5.44 32.32 21.54
CA GLU A 29 5.18 32.00 20.13
C GLU A 29 5.65 33.20 19.30
N VAL A 30 6.76 33.03 18.58
CA VAL A 30 7.20 34.03 17.60
C VAL A 30 6.50 33.71 16.30
N ASP A 31 5.30 34.28 16.17
CA ASP A 31 4.63 34.47 14.90
C ASP A 31 5.33 35.63 14.17
N VAL A 32 5.81 35.34 12.97
CA VAL A 32 6.59 36.26 12.14
C VAL A 32 5.64 37.22 11.45
N ASP A 33 5.71 38.51 11.80
CA ASP A 33 5.57 39.58 10.81
C ASP A 33 6.11 40.90 11.36
N VAL A 34 6.37 41.84 10.45
CA VAL A 34 6.76 43.25 10.62
C VAL A 34 8.21 43.54 10.23
N SER A 35 8.29 43.87 8.94
CA SER A 35 9.24 44.78 8.30
C SER A 35 9.91 45.76 9.25
N ALA A 36 11.22 45.60 9.45
CA ALA A 36 12.10 46.63 9.98
C ALA A 36 13.45 46.49 9.28
N ASP A 37 14.00 47.63 8.90
CA ASP A 37 15.10 47.83 7.96
C ASP A 37 16.24 46.82 8.07
N SER A 38 16.73 46.39 6.90
CA SER A 38 17.92 45.58 6.70
C SER A 38 19.04 46.01 7.66
N GLY A 39 19.22 45.24 8.74
CA GLY A 39 20.35 45.42 9.64
C GLY A 39 21.63 45.26 8.84
N GLU A 40 22.53 46.25 8.95
CA GLU A 40 23.85 46.17 8.35
C GLU A 40 24.55 44.92 8.90
N LEU A 41 24.72 43.92 8.03
CA LEU A 41 25.47 42.73 8.34
C LEU A 41 26.92 43.17 8.64
N PRO A 42 27.52 42.75 9.77
CA PRO A 42 28.88 43.12 10.09
C PRO A 42 29.83 42.58 9.00
N GLU A 43 30.64 43.47 8.42
CA GLU A 43 31.72 43.08 7.52
C GLU A 43 32.83 42.41 8.33
N TYR A 44 32.76 41.09 8.44
CA TYR A 44 33.91 40.29 8.84
C TYR A 44 34.79 40.09 7.61
N ASP A 45 35.89 40.82 7.53
CA ASP A 45 36.94 40.58 6.53
C ASP A 45 37.77 39.36 6.98
N VAL A 46 37.21 38.18 6.71
CA VAL A 46 37.88 36.92 6.99
C VAL A 46 38.88 36.69 5.87
N ASN A 47 40.16 36.88 6.18
CA ASN A 47 41.27 36.63 5.25
C ASN A 47 41.46 35.11 5.09
N TRP A 48 40.53 34.48 4.37
CA TRP A 48 40.66 33.11 3.89
C TRP A 48 41.46 33.11 2.59
N ALA A 49 42.12 32.00 2.30
CA ALA A 49 42.83 31.81 1.03
C ALA A 49 41.90 32.12 -0.15
N ASP A 50 42.44 32.67 -1.25
CA ASP A 50 41.67 32.88 -2.49
C ASP A 50 41.00 31.57 -2.92
N ILE A 51 39.68 31.48 -2.75
CA ILE A 51 38.88 30.33 -3.17
C ILE A 51 38.26 30.68 -4.52
N ASP A 52 38.79 30.04 -5.56
CA ASP A 52 38.27 30.15 -6.92
C ASP A 52 37.08 29.19 -7.08
N VAL A 53 35.87 29.73 -7.13
CA VAL A 53 34.63 28.94 -7.18
C VAL A 53 34.25 28.68 -8.63
N GLY A 54 34.64 27.52 -9.15
CA GLY A 54 34.30 27.06 -10.51
C GLY A 54 33.29 25.92 -10.52
N THR A 55 32.40 25.90 -11.52
CA THR A 55 31.56 24.73 -11.80
C THR A 55 32.34 23.73 -12.68
N THR A 56 32.41 22.47 -12.25
CA THR A 56 33.00 21.39 -13.06
C THR A 56 31.94 20.37 -13.46
N THR A 57 31.91 19.99 -14.74
CA THR A 57 30.97 18.97 -15.23
C THR A 57 31.53 17.58 -14.90
N LYS A 58 30.95 16.89 -13.91
CA LYS A 58 31.27 15.49 -13.62
C LYS A 58 30.27 14.57 -14.29
N THR A 59 30.76 13.62 -15.09
CA THR A 59 29.95 12.48 -15.52
C THR A 59 29.78 11.52 -14.35
N VAL A 60 28.62 11.57 -13.70
CA VAL A 60 28.24 10.63 -12.64
C VAL A 60 27.47 9.48 -13.29
N LYS A 61 27.94 8.24 -13.10
CA LYS A 61 27.18 7.05 -13.49
C LYS A 61 26.06 6.84 -12.47
N VAL A 62 24.88 7.36 -12.78
CA VAL A 62 23.68 7.04 -12.02
C VAL A 62 23.13 5.73 -12.58
N PRO A 63 23.09 4.64 -11.79
CA PRO A 63 22.47 3.40 -12.24
C PRO A 63 20.99 3.69 -12.52
N LYS A 64 20.59 3.53 -13.78
CA LYS A 64 19.17 3.43 -14.10
C LYS A 64 18.76 1.99 -13.79
N PRO A 65 17.74 1.73 -12.96
CA PRO A 65 17.16 0.39 -12.91
C PRO A 65 16.65 0.08 -14.32
N MET A 66 17.34 -0.83 -15.02
CA MET A 66 16.74 -1.45 -16.20
C MET A 66 15.71 -2.43 -15.67
N ILE A 67 14.45 -2.17 -15.97
CA ILE A 67 13.44 -3.22 -15.94
C ILE A 67 13.73 -4.04 -17.19
N VAL A 68 14.39 -5.18 -17.00
CA VAL A 68 14.56 -6.16 -18.08
C VAL A 68 13.26 -6.94 -18.13
N MET A 69 12.53 -6.78 -19.23
CA MET A 69 11.42 -7.68 -19.54
C MET A 69 12.05 -8.95 -20.11
N GLU A 70 12.04 -10.04 -19.34
CA GLU A 70 12.44 -11.35 -19.83
C GLU A 70 11.19 -12.04 -20.38
N GLU A 71 11.25 -12.49 -21.63
CA GLU A 71 10.23 -13.38 -22.20
C GLU A 71 10.52 -14.79 -21.68
N GLU A 72 9.65 -15.31 -20.82
CA GLU A 72 9.72 -16.69 -20.33
C GLU A 72 8.61 -17.51 -20.99
N GLU A 73 8.97 -18.64 -21.59
CA GLU A 73 8.00 -19.61 -22.09
C GLU A 73 7.42 -20.37 -20.89
N VAL A 74 6.19 -20.05 -20.51
CA VAL A 74 5.43 -20.77 -19.47
C VAL A 74 4.52 -21.82 -20.10
N GLU A 75 4.58 -23.05 -19.59
CA GLU A 75 3.69 -24.14 -20.02
C GLU A 75 2.28 -23.90 -19.47
N VAL A 76 1.31 -23.72 -20.35
CA VAL A 76 -0.10 -23.56 -19.98
C VAL A 76 -0.84 -24.88 -20.20
N PRO A 77 -1.63 -25.38 -19.22
CA PRO A 77 -2.39 -26.60 -19.40
C PRO A 77 -3.43 -26.48 -20.53
N VAL A 78 -3.51 -27.50 -21.39
CA VAL A 78 -4.52 -27.59 -22.45
C VAL A 78 -5.53 -28.68 -22.11
N ILE A 79 -6.81 -28.31 -22.03
CA ILE A 79 -7.93 -29.23 -21.76
C ILE A 79 -8.73 -29.42 -23.05
N ASP A 80 -8.81 -30.67 -23.53
CA ASP A 80 -9.64 -31.02 -24.68
C ASP A 80 -10.93 -31.72 -24.23
N PHE A 81 -12.08 -31.12 -24.56
CA PHE A 81 -13.40 -31.62 -24.21
C PHE A 81 -14.25 -31.87 -25.47
N ASP A 82 -14.63 -33.12 -25.69
CA ASP A 82 -15.38 -33.56 -26.86
C ASP A 82 -16.85 -33.86 -26.51
N MET A 83 -17.77 -33.07 -27.06
CA MET A 83 -19.21 -33.27 -26.94
C MET A 83 -19.79 -33.66 -28.31
N PRO A 84 -20.54 -34.77 -28.42
CA PRO A 84 -21.00 -35.26 -29.71
C PRO A 84 -21.98 -34.29 -30.36
N GLY A 85 -21.68 -33.88 -31.60
CA GLY A 85 -22.54 -33.02 -32.39
C GLY A 85 -22.35 -31.51 -32.17
N GLU A 86 -21.30 -31.11 -31.47
CA GLU A 86 -20.91 -29.70 -31.29
C GLU A 86 -19.49 -29.45 -31.78
N ASP A 87 -19.27 -28.29 -32.39
CA ASP A 87 -17.94 -27.86 -32.84
C ASP A 87 -17.14 -27.33 -31.65
N LYS A 88 -15.84 -27.63 -31.63
CA LYS A 88 -14.92 -27.16 -30.59
C LYS A 88 -14.17 -25.93 -31.06
N GLU A 89 -13.97 -25.00 -30.14
CA GLU A 89 -13.10 -23.85 -30.34
C GLU A 89 -12.08 -23.78 -29.20
N GLN A 90 -10.83 -23.50 -29.57
CA GLN A 90 -9.79 -23.22 -28.60
C GLN A 90 -9.97 -21.80 -28.04
N ARG A 91 -10.00 -21.70 -26.71
CA ARG A 91 -10.17 -20.44 -25.99
C ARG A 91 -9.35 -20.45 -24.70
N THR A 92 -8.76 -19.31 -24.36
CA THR A 92 -8.08 -19.12 -23.09
C THR A 92 -9.08 -18.78 -22.00
N ILE A 93 -9.04 -19.54 -20.91
CA ILE A 93 -9.78 -19.29 -19.68
C ILE A 93 -8.84 -18.60 -18.70
N MET A 94 -9.11 -17.35 -18.36
CA MET A 94 -8.27 -16.53 -17.50
C MET A 94 -9.03 -16.13 -16.25
N VAL A 95 -8.36 -16.20 -15.10
CA VAL A 95 -8.85 -15.67 -13.82
C VAL A 95 -7.85 -14.63 -13.33
N GLU A 96 -8.36 -13.56 -12.71
CA GLU A 96 -7.53 -12.47 -12.19
C GLU A 96 -7.96 -12.09 -10.77
N ALA A 97 -7.02 -11.79 -9.91
CA ALA A 97 -7.30 -11.18 -8.61
C ALA A 97 -6.39 -9.97 -8.42
N GLU A 98 -6.97 -8.90 -7.87
CA GLU A 98 -6.17 -7.86 -7.24
C GLU A 98 -5.93 -8.32 -5.79
N VAL A 99 -4.77 -7.99 -5.22
CA VAL A 99 -4.46 -8.23 -3.81
C VAL A 99 -3.74 -7.01 -3.23
N SER A 100 -3.95 -6.77 -1.94
CA SER A 100 -3.31 -5.72 -1.16
C SER A 100 -2.70 -6.33 0.09
N ASP A 101 -1.88 -5.54 0.79
CA ASP A 101 -1.26 -5.86 2.08
C ASP A 101 -0.16 -6.93 1.98
N SER A 102 -0.38 -8.07 1.33
CA SER A 102 0.67 -9.06 1.08
C SER A 102 0.57 -9.67 -0.30
N GLU A 103 1.67 -10.24 -0.76
CA GLU A 103 1.66 -11.07 -1.97
C GLU A 103 0.71 -12.25 -1.76
N HIS A 104 0.11 -12.66 -2.86
CA HIS A 104 -0.70 -13.87 -2.92
C HIS A 104 -0.38 -14.59 -4.21
N ASP A 105 -0.59 -15.90 -4.20
CA ASP A 105 -0.60 -16.72 -5.39
C ASP A 105 -2.03 -17.04 -5.80
N LEU A 106 -2.27 -17.19 -7.10
CA LEU A 106 -3.59 -17.50 -7.64
C LEU A 106 -3.45 -18.61 -8.67
N ASP A 107 -3.94 -19.80 -8.33
CA ASP A 107 -3.83 -20.98 -9.20
C ASP A 107 -5.21 -21.58 -9.50
N ILE A 108 -5.46 -21.95 -10.75
CA ILE A 108 -6.61 -22.75 -11.17
C ILE A 108 -6.38 -24.18 -10.69
N GLN A 109 -6.99 -24.52 -9.55
CA GLN A 109 -6.86 -25.84 -8.93
C GLN A 109 -7.75 -26.90 -9.58
N GLU A 110 -8.97 -26.51 -9.98
CA GLU A 110 -9.94 -27.47 -10.48
C GLU A 110 -10.91 -26.84 -11.48
N ILE A 111 -11.21 -27.57 -12.55
CA ILE A 111 -12.30 -27.23 -13.46
C ILE A 111 -13.33 -28.35 -13.42
N ARG A 112 -14.59 -27.96 -13.19
CA ARG A 112 -15.72 -28.88 -13.13
C ARG A 112 -16.75 -28.52 -14.19
N ALA A 113 -17.37 -29.53 -14.77
CA ALA A 113 -18.40 -29.37 -15.80
C ALA A 113 -19.76 -29.89 -15.33
N THR A 114 -20.83 -29.21 -15.73
CA THR A 114 -22.22 -29.68 -15.58
C THR A 114 -23.05 -29.19 -16.74
N GLU A 115 -23.65 -30.11 -17.51
CA GLU A 115 -24.50 -29.81 -18.68
C GLU A 115 -23.84 -28.80 -19.61
N ASN A 116 -24.17 -27.51 -19.50
CA ASN A 116 -23.68 -26.42 -20.34
C ASN A 116 -22.86 -25.35 -19.58
N ARG A 117 -22.36 -25.67 -18.39
CA ARG A 117 -21.61 -24.74 -17.55
C ARG A 117 -20.30 -25.35 -17.03
N LEU A 118 -19.25 -24.57 -17.13
CA LEU A 118 -17.95 -24.81 -16.50
C LEU A 118 -17.82 -23.98 -15.23
N TYR A 119 -17.30 -24.61 -14.17
CA TYR A 119 -16.91 -23.97 -12.93
C TYR A 119 -15.39 -24.02 -12.85
N VAL A 120 -14.76 -22.86 -12.92
CA VAL A 120 -13.31 -22.70 -12.77
C VAL A 120 -13.06 -22.32 -11.32
N ILE A 121 -12.42 -23.20 -10.58
CA ILE A 121 -12.17 -23.05 -9.15
C ILE A 121 -10.68 -22.78 -8.99
N SER A 122 -10.39 -21.55 -8.57
CA SER A 122 -9.04 -21.08 -8.33
C SER A 122 -8.80 -20.91 -6.85
N LYS A 123 -7.58 -21.10 -6.39
CA LYS A 123 -7.18 -20.91 -5.00
C LYS A 123 -6.34 -19.67 -4.90
N LEU A 124 -6.69 -18.82 -3.93
CA LEU A 124 -5.94 -17.62 -3.61
C LEU A 124 -5.19 -17.87 -2.29
N GLU A 125 -3.87 -17.99 -2.36
CA GLU A 125 -3.03 -18.28 -1.21
C GLU A 125 -2.23 -17.05 -0.81
N LYS A 126 -2.23 -16.72 0.48
CA LYS A 126 -1.43 -15.61 1.02
C LYS A 126 0.04 -16.04 1.13
N LEU A 127 0.94 -15.24 0.58
CA LEU A 127 2.38 -15.39 0.71
C LEU A 127 2.94 -14.51 1.85
N ASP A 128 4.18 -14.79 2.25
CA ASP A 128 4.82 -14.12 3.39
C ASP A 128 5.35 -12.71 3.08
N THR A 129 5.43 -12.33 1.80
CA THR A 129 5.95 -11.02 1.38
C THR A 129 4.90 -9.92 1.63
N ASP A 130 5.30 -8.89 2.37
CA ASP A 130 4.47 -7.70 2.62
C ASP A 130 4.53 -6.73 1.42
N LEU A 131 3.35 -6.31 0.93
CA LEU A 131 3.22 -5.32 -0.13
C LEU A 131 3.08 -3.89 0.42
N GLY A 132 2.89 -3.73 1.74
CA GLY A 132 2.59 -2.45 2.34
C GLY A 132 1.33 -1.82 1.73
N GLU A 133 1.44 -0.60 1.22
CA GLU A 133 0.33 0.11 0.56
C GLU A 133 0.18 -0.24 -0.93
N GLN A 134 1.03 -1.11 -1.48
CA GLN A 134 0.99 -1.48 -2.88
C GLN A 134 -0.11 -2.50 -3.16
N LYS A 135 -0.60 -2.47 -4.39
CA LYS A 135 -1.54 -3.45 -4.91
C LYS A 135 -0.88 -4.23 -6.02
N MET A 136 -1.12 -5.52 -6.04
CA MET A 136 -0.66 -6.42 -7.09
C MET A 136 -1.85 -7.03 -7.81
N ARG A 137 -1.72 -7.24 -9.12
CA ARG A 137 -2.66 -8.05 -9.88
C ARG A 137 -1.97 -9.36 -10.24
N ILE A 138 -2.60 -10.45 -9.89
CA ILE A 138 -2.17 -11.81 -10.19
C ILE A 138 -3.22 -12.48 -11.07
N GLN A 139 -2.78 -13.41 -11.90
CA GLN A 139 -3.65 -14.07 -12.87
C GLN A 139 -3.14 -15.47 -13.17
N ASP A 140 -4.07 -16.34 -13.53
CA ASP A 140 -3.76 -17.67 -14.04
C ASP A 140 -4.64 -18.03 -15.23
N GLN A 141 -4.15 -18.92 -16.08
CA GLN A 141 -4.69 -19.23 -17.39
C GLN A 141 -4.67 -20.73 -17.67
N VAL A 142 -5.71 -21.19 -18.36
CA VAL A 142 -5.80 -22.53 -18.93
C VAL A 142 -6.34 -22.43 -20.35
N GLU A 143 -5.76 -23.20 -21.26
CA GLU A 143 -6.26 -23.35 -22.62
C GLU A 143 -7.35 -24.41 -22.65
N LEU A 144 -8.52 -24.06 -23.18
CA LEU A 144 -9.66 -24.95 -23.29
C LEU A 144 -10.05 -25.11 -24.75
N ASN A 145 -10.06 -26.35 -25.23
CA ASN A 145 -10.62 -26.73 -26.52
C ASN A 145 -11.98 -27.42 -26.28
N ALA A 146 -13.06 -26.66 -26.34
CA ALA A 146 -14.41 -27.13 -26.04
C ALA A 146 -15.46 -26.37 -26.86
N PRO A 147 -16.71 -26.85 -26.90
CA PRO A 147 -17.83 -26.07 -27.40
C PRO A 147 -18.08 -24.80 -26.55
N ASP A 148 -19.02 -23.96 -27.00
CA ASP A 148 -19.39 -22.74 -26.29
C ASP A 148 -20.13 -23.04 -24.98
N LEU A 149 -19.40 -23.02 -23.86
CA LEU A 149 -19.90 -23.30 -22.52
C LEU A 149 -19.92 -22.03 -21.67
N ASP A 150 -20.92 -21.90 -20.80
CA ASP A 150 -21.00 -20.78 -19.84
C ASP A 150 -19.95 -20.99 -18.74
N VAL A 151 -19.08 -20.01 -18.51
CA VAL A 151 -17.96 -20.13 -17.57
C VAL A 151 -18.25 -19.32 -16.31
N LYS A 152 -18.18 -19.98 -15.16
CA LYS A 152 -18.29 -19.33 -13.85
C LYS A 152 -17.01 -19.52 -13.04
N HIS A 153 -16.34 -18.41 -12.77
CA HIS A 153 -15.13 -18.38 -11.95
C HIS A 153 -15.48 -18.25 -10.47
N ILE A 154 -14.78 -19.04 -9.66
CA ILE A 154 -14.88 -19.08 -8.21
C ILE A 154 -13.47 -19.05 -7.65
N ILE A 155 -13.22 -18.13 -6.73
CA ILE A 155 -11.94 -18.01 -6.03
C ILE A 155 -12.15 -18.50 -4.60
N VAL A 156 -11.33 -19.47 -4.19
CA VAL A 156 -11.28 -20.02 -2.84
C VAL A 156 -10.16 -19.30 -2.10
N GLY A 157 -10.52 -18.41 -1.18
CA GLY A 157 -9.59 -17.61 -0.41
C GLY A 157 -10.24 -16.34 0.13
N GLU A 158 -9.50 -15.62 0.95
CA GLU A 158 -9.97 -14.38 1.55
C GLU A 158 -9.95 -13.25 0.52
N LYS A 159 -11.09 -12.61 0.30
CA LYS A 159 -11.17 -11.44 -0.58
C LYS A 159 -10.64 -10.22 0.18
N ALA A 160 -9.72 -9.47 -0.41
CA ALA A 160 -9.29 -8.21 0.20
C ALA A 160 -10.45 -7.19 0.27
N ASP A 161 -10.59 -6.53 1.43
CA ASP A 161 -11.72 -5.65 1.76
C ASP A 161 -11.91 -4.48 0.79
N ASN A 162 -10.82 -4.01 0.19
CA ASN A 162 -10.79 -2.82 -0.68
C ASN A 162 -11.00 -3.14 -2.17
N ILE A 163 -11.37 -4.38 -2.50
CA ILE A 163 -11.52 -4.81 -3.90
C ILE A 163 -12.98 -4.82 -4.30
N LEU A 164 -13.33 -3.86 -5.16
CA LEU A 164 -14.67 -3.67 -5.69
C LEU A 164 -15.02 -4.64 -6.83
N ASN A 165 -14.04 -5.40 -7.32
CA ASN A 165 -14.29 -6.37 -8.37
C ASN A 165 -15.20 -7.49 -7.86
N ASN A 166 -16.41 -7.54 -8.42
CA ASN A 166 -17.46 -8.51 -8.07
C ASN A 166 -17.75 -9.47 -9.23
N GLN A 167 -16.86 -9.53 -10.22
CA GLN A 167 -17.04 -10.43 -11.37
C GLN A 167 -16.91 -11.91 -10.97
N TYR A 168 -16.15 -12.21 -9.90
CA TYR A 168 -15.89 -13.56 -9.41
C TYR A 168 -16.56 -13.82 -8.07
N LYS A 169 -17.00 -15.07 -7.85
CA LYS A 169 -17.53 -15.52 -6.56
C LYS A 169 -16.36 -15.88 -5.64
N TYR A 170 -16.34 -15.34 -4.43
CA TYR A 170 -15.37 -15.71 -3.41
C TYR A 170 -15.99 -16.65 -2.38
N VAL A 171 -15.23 -17.65 -1.95
CA VAL A 171 -15.57 -18.55 -0.84
C VAL A 171 -14.33 -18.77 0.02
N ASN A 172 -14.50 -18.95 1.34
CA ASN A 172 -13.34 -19.13 2.24
C ASN A 172 -12.70 -20.51 2.10
N SER A 173 -13.51 -21.52 1.76
CA SER A 173 -13.04 -22.89 1.63
C SER A 173 -13.79 -23.66 0.55
N MET A 174 -13.18 -24.76 0.09
CA MET A 174 -13.81 -25.70 -0.84
C MET A 174 -15.12 -26.29 -0.29
N ASN A 175 -15.26 -26.35 1.03
CA ASN A 175 -16.46 -26.83 1.71
C ASN A 175 -17.62 -25.82 1.65
N ASP A 176 -17.35 -24.55 1.33
CA ASP A 176 -18.38 -23.52 1.21
C ASP A 176 -18.96 -23.45 -0.22
N LEU A 177 -18.50 -24.32 -1.13
CA LEU A 177 -19.08 -24.45 -2.46
C LEU A 177 -20.51 -24.97 -2.40
N ASP A 178 -21.34 -24.48 -3.33
CA ASP A 178 -22.72 -24.95 -3.49
C ASP A 178 -22.73 -26.43 -3.88
N ASP A 179 -23.72 -27.20 -3.44
CA ASP A 179 -23.79 -28.65 -3.72
C ASP A 179 -23.81 -28.97 -5.20
N LYS A 180 -24.37 -28.08 -6.04
CA LYS A 180 -24.33 -28.21 -7.50
C LYS A 180 -22.90 -28.26 -8.02
N ILE A 181 -21.99 -27.47 -7.45
CA ILE A 181 -20.58 -27.39 -7.85
C ILE A 181 -19.81 -28.58 -7.26
N LYS A 182 -20.10 -28.93 -5.99
CA LYS A 182 -19.48 -30.08 -5.33
C LYS A 182 -19.74 -31.40 -6.06
N ASN A 183 -20.95 -31.57 -6.59
CA ASN A 183 -21.37 -32.76 -7.33
C ASN A 183 -21.10 -32.67 -8.84
N ALA A 184 -20.53 -31.57 -9.34
CA ALA A 184 -20.17 -31.42 -10.74
C ALA A 184 -19.03 -32.37 -11.13
N LYS A 185 -18.96 -32.75 -12.40
CA LYS A 185 -17.92 -33.66 -12.90
C LYS A 185 -16.59 -32.92 -12.97
N VAL A 186 -15.56 -33.42 -12.28
CA VAL A 186 -14.19 -32.93 -12.40
C VAL A 186 -13.65 -33.27 -13.79
N ILE A 187 -13.16 -32.26 -14.51
CA ILE A 187 -12.54 -32.44 -15.85
C ILE A 187 -11.06 -32.08 -15.83
N TYR A 188 -10.62 -31.27 -14.87
CA TYR A 188 -9.23 -30.93 -14.63
C TYR A 188 -9.00 -30.75 -13.14
N SER A 189 -7.83 -31.18 -12.66
CA SER A 189 -7.37 -30.93 -11.29
C SER A 189 -5.86 -30.88 -11.28
N ASP A 190 -5.30 -29.85 -10.65
CA ASP A 190 -3.87 -29.62 -10.48
C ASP A 190 -3.34 -30.27 -9.17
N SER A 191 -3.62 -31.57 -9.00
CA SER A 191 -3.24 -32.35 -7.79
C SER A 191 -1.76 -32.73 -7.73
#